data_AF-A0A919RQS6-F1
#
_entry.id   AF-A0A919RQS6-F1
#
_cell.length_a   1.000
_cell.length_b   1.000
_cell.length_c   1.000
_cell.angle_alpha   90.00
_cell.angle_beta   90.00
_cell.angle_gamma   90.00
#
_symmetry.space_group_name_H-M   'P 1'
#
loop_
_entity.id
_entity.type
_entity.pdbx_description
1 polymer ?
#
loop_
_entity_poly.entity_id
_entity_poly.type
_entity_poly.pdbx_seq_one_letter_code
_entity_poly.pdbx_strand_id
1 'polypeptide(L)'
;MLLLARYLPTEHLVTGLAAALRAGALTADAVALEARKAAEEDEQAAPEPAQHDGHEATVTFLTERRLAQLPRDTRPLPSVTAYDQLLKRARPSGERPAQGGTL
;
A
#
# COMPACT_ATOMS: atom_id res chain seq x y z
N MET A 1 12.74 -2.61 1.03
CA MET A 1 11.63 -3.59 1.20
C MET A 1 12.18 -5.00 1.47
N LEU A 2 11.89 -5.60 2.64
CA LEU A 2 12.50 -6.86 3.17
C LEU A 2 11.90 -8.16 2.59
N LEU A 3 11.06 -8.08 1.56
CA LEU A 3 10.32 -9.23 1.02
C LEU A 3 11.01 -9.95 -0.13
N LEU A 4 12.15 -9.45 -0.61
CA LEU A 4 12.77 -10.03 -1.81
C LEU A 4 13.12 -11.51 -1.64
N ALA A 5 13.64 -11.87 -0.47
CA ALA A 5 14.03 -13.25 -0.16
C ALA A 5 12.88 -14.25 -0.11
N ARG A 6 11.62 -13.78 -0.09
CA ARG A 6 10.45 -14.65 -0.08
C ARG A 6 9.98 -15.01 -1.50
N TYR A 7 10.38 -14.21 -2.50
CA TYR A 7 9.87 -14.32 -3.87
C TYR A 7 10.97 -14.58 -4.90
N LEU A 8 12.25 -14.50 -4.52
CA LEU A 8 13.37 -14.84 -5.39
C LEU A 8 14.19 -16.02 -4.84
N PRO A 9 14.59 -16.96 -5.72
CA PRO A 9 15.61 -17.95 -5.42
C PRO A 9 16.86 -17.30 -4.81
N THR A 10 17.47 -17.99 -3.86
CA THR A 10 18.62 -17.46 -3.10
C THR A 10 19.81 -17.15 -4.01
N GLU A 11 19.99 -17.87 -5.11
CA GLU A 11 21.05 -17.64 -6.08
C GLU A 11 20.98 -16.25 -6.72
N HIS A 12 19.81 -15.83 -7.20
CA HIS A 12 19.64 -14.48 -7.76
C HIS A 12 19.79 -13.39 -6.70
N LEU A 13 19.45 -13.65 -5.44
CA LEU A 13 19.70 -12.71 -4.34
C LEU A 13 21.19 -12.48 -4.11
N VAL A 14 21.98 -13.55 -4.12
CA VAL A 14 23.45 -13.48 -3.94
C VAL A 14 24.08 -12.74 -5.12
N THR A 15 23.64 -13.04 -6.34
CA THR A 15 24.08 -12.33 -7.56
C THR A 15 23.72 -10.85 -7.50
N GLY A 16 22.48 -10.52 -7.11
CA GLY A 16 22.02 -9.14 -6.97
C GLY A 16 22.73 -8.38 -5.86
N LEU A 17 23.04 -9.02 -4.73
CA LEU A 17 23.85 -8.43 -3.67
C LEU A 17 25.28 -8.12 -4.14
N ALA A 18 25.92 -9.07 -4.83
CA ALA A 18 27.25 -8.88 -5.35
C ALA A 18 27.30 -7.77 -6.42
N ALA A 19 26.27 -7.66 -7.26
CA ALA A 19 26.14 -6.62 -8.27
C ALA A 19 25.94 -5.23 -7.63
N ALA A 20 25.05 -5.11 -6.66
CA ALA A 20 24.85 -3.86 -5.92
C ALA A 20 26.13 -3.38 -5.23
N LEU A 21 26.89 -4.30 -4.61
CA LEU A 21 28.18 -3.98 -3.98
C LEU A 21 29.22 -3.50 -4.99
N ARG A 22 29.32 -4.13 -6.17
CA ARG A 22 30.21 -3.68 -7.26
C ARG A 22 29.85 -2.29 -7.78
N ALA A 23 28.56 -1.97 -7.81
CA ALA A 23 28.05 -0.65 -8.19
C ALA A 23 28.19 0.40 -7.07
N GLY A 24 28.64 0.02 -5.87
CA GLY A 24 28.74 0.90 -4.71
C GLY A 24 27.39 1.24 -4.05
N ALA A 25 26.33 0.47 -4.36
CA ALA A 25 25.00 0.67 -3.82
C ALA A 25 24.81 -0.15 -2.52
N LEU A 26 24.53 0.57 -1.43
CA LEU A 26 24.35 0.01 -0.08
C LEU A 26 22.87 0.02 0.38
N THR A 27 21.93 0.09 -0.57
CA THR A 27 20.49 0.13 -0.28
C THR A 27 19.81 -1.18 -0.64
N ALA A 28 18.80 -1.55 0.15
CA ALA A 28 18.02 -2.76 -0.07
C ALA A 28 17.27 -2.75 -1.42
N ASP A 29 16.89 -1.58 -1.92
CA ASP A 29 16.15 -1.46 -3.18
C ASP A 29 17.07 -1.63 -4.40
N ALA A 30 18.36 -1.29 -4.28
CA ALA A 30 19.35 -1.59 -5.33
C ALA A 30 19.60 -3.11 -5.43
N VAL A 31 19.75 -3.79 -4.29
CA VAL A 31 19.82 -5.27 -4.25
C VAL A 31 18.54 -5.88 -4.82
N ALA A 32 17.39 -5.26 -4.56
CA ALA A 32 16.11 -5.69 -5.11
C ALA A 32 16.05 -5.65 -6.64
N LEU A 33 16.56 -4.58 -7.24
CA LEU A 33 16.60 -4.38 -8.67
C LEU A 33 17.56 -5.37 -9.34
N GLU A 34 18.79 -5.49 -8.81
CA GLU A 34 19.82 -6.36 -9.39
C GLU A 34 19.46 -7.85 -9.26
N ALA A 35 18.82 -8.25 -8.17
CA ALA A 35 18.38 -9.65 -8.03
C ALA A 35 17.23 -10.00 -8.98
N ARG A 36 16.29 -9.07 -9.23
CA ARG A 36 15.23 -9.27 -10.24
C ARG A 36 15.83 -9.38 -11.64
N LYS A 37 16.76 -8.50 -11.98
CA LYS A 37 17.48 -8.54 -13.25
C LYS A 37 18.19 -9.89 -13.45
N ALA A 38 18.84 -10.40 -12.41
CA ALA A 38 19.49 -11.71 -12.47
C ALA A 38 18.50 -12.88 -12.63
N ALA A 39 17.25 -12.75 -12.17
CA ALA A 39 16.21 -13.75 -12.40
C ALA A 39 15.61 -13.66 -13.80
N GLU A 40 15.42 -12.45 -14.32
CA GLU A 40 14.97 -12.21 -15.69
C GLU A 40 15.97 -12.79 -16.70
N GLU A 41 17.28 -12.55 -16.52
CA GLU A 41 18.34 -13.09 -17.39
C GLU A 41 18.33 -14.63 -17.47
N ASP A 42 17.96 -15.30 -16.39
CA ASP A 42 17.85 -16.77 -16.33
C ASP A 42 16.54 -17.27 -16.97
N GLU A 43 15.45 -16.51 -16.82
CA GLU A 43 14.17 -16.77 -17.50
C GLU A 43 14.28 -16.58 -19.02
N GLN A 44 15.07 -15.62 -19.50
CA GLN A 44 15.36 -15.42 -20.93
C GLN A 44 16.31 -16.47 -21.51
N ALA A 45 17.05 -17.20 -20.67
CA ALA A 45 17.82 -18.37 -21.11
C ALA A 45 16.93 -19.62 -21.29
N ALA A 46 15.71 -19.62 -20.75
CA ALA A 46 14.69 -20.62 -21.06
C ALA A 46 14.06 -20.33 -22.44
N PRO A 47 13.65 -21.35 -23.21
CA PRO A 47 13.01 -21.12 -24.51
C PRO A 47 11.76 -20.26 -24.32
N GLU A 48 11.71 -19.13 -25.03
CA GLU A 48 10.63 -18.14 -24.89
C GLU A 48 9.24 -18.79 -24.98
N PRO A 49 8.30 -18.46 -24.08
CA PRO A 49 6.92 -18.84 -24.29
C PRO A 49 6.43 -18.18 -25.58
N ALA A 50 5.75 -18.98 -26.41
CA ALA A 50 5.23 -18.57 -27.70
C ALA A 50 4.64 -17.15 -27.65
N GLN A 51 5.09 -16.32 -28.60
CA GLN A 51 4.61 -14.96 -28.83
C GLN A 51 3.08 -14.96 -28.75
N HIS A 52 2.53 -14.26 -27.76
CA HIS A 52 1.09 -14.15 -27.60
C HIS A 52 0.57 -13.36 -28.79
N ASP A 53 -0.21 -14.04 -29.65
CA ASP A 53 -0.92 -13.45 -30.78
C ASP A 53 -1.60 -12.15 -30.34
N GLY A 54 -1.40 -11.09 -31.14
CA GLY A 54 -1.74 -9.71 -30.85
C GLY A 54 -3.23 -9.46 -30.61
N HIS A 55 -3.72 -9.83 -29.43
CA HIS A 55 -4.89 -9.20 -28.86
C HIS A 55 -4.46 -7.83 -28.34
N GLU A 56 -4.96 -6.77 -28.95
CA GLU A 56 -4.95 -5.44 -28.34
C GLU A 56 -5.50 -5.56 -26.92
N ALA A 57 -4.60 -5.50 -25.94
CA ALA A 57 -4.97 -5.52 -24.55
C ALA A 57 -5.85 -4.29 -24.30
N THR A 58 -7.17 -4.49 -24.19
CA THR A 58 -8.10 -3.40 -23.91
C THR A 58 -7.82 -2.87 -22.51
N VAL A 59 -7.10 -1.75 -22.43
CA VAL A 59 -6.79 -1.09 -21.17
C VAL A 59 -8.06 -0.46 -20.63
N THR A 60 -8.68 -1.13 -19.65
CA THR A 60 -9.80 -0.57 -18.89
C THR A 60 -9.29 0.12 -17.63
N PHE A 61 -9.87 1.25 -17.26
CA PHE A 61 -9.50 1.92 -16.02
C PHE A 61 -9.84 1.01 -14.83
N LEU A 62 -8.86 0.83 -13.94
CA LEU A 62 -9.01 -0.04 -12.76
C LEU A 62 -10.23 0.32 -11.92
N THR A 63 -10.54 1.62 -11.82
CA THR A 63 -11.71 2.14 -11.13
C THR A 63 -13.02 1.68 -11.77
N GLU A 64 -13.13 1.75 -13.10
CA GLU A 64 -14.33 1.31 -13.83
C GLU A 64 -14.55 -0.20 -13.65
N ARG A 65 -13.49 -1.00 -13.79
CA ARG A 65 -13.55 -2.44 -13.56
C ARG A 65 -13.99 -2.78 -12.13
N ARG A 66 -13.49 -2.04 -11.13
CA ARG A 66 -13.86 -2.25 -9.72
C ARG A 66 -15.33 -1.88 -9.44
N LEU A 67 -15.81 -0.79 -10.02
CA LEU A 67 -17.20 -0.35 -9.83
C LEU A 67 -18.20 -1.30 -10.50
N ALA A 68 -17.87 -1.84 -11.67
CA ALA A 68 -18.73 -2.81 -12.38
C ALA A 68 -18.94 -4.12 -11.61
N GLN A 69 -18.03 -4.47 -10.70
CA GLN A 69 -18.04 -5.73 -9.94
C GLN A 69 -18.38 -5.55 -8.46
N LEU A 70 -18.80 -4.36 -8.04
CA LEU A 70 -19.04 -4.09 -6.63
C LEU A 70 -20.42 -4.62 -6.19
N PRO A 71 -20.50 -5.44 -5.11
CA PRO A 71 -21.78 -5.83 -4.53
C PRO A 71 -22.58 -4.61 -4.07
N ARG A 72 -23.91 -4.74 -4.04
CA ARG A 72 -24.80 -3.70 -3.51
C ARG A 72 -24.39 -3.36 -2.07
N ASP A 73 -24.10 -2.09 -1.79
CA ASP A 73 -23.76 -1.67 -0.43
C ASP A 73 -24.98 -1.79 0.47
N THR A 74 -24.90 -2.68 1.46
CA THR A 74 -25.95 -2.93 2.46
C THR A 74 -25.57 -2.40 3.84
N ARG A 75 -24.41 -1.73 3.96
CA ARG A 75 -23.97 -1.22 5.25
C ARG A 75 -24.86 -0.05 5.68
N PRO A 76 -25.21 0.02 6.97
CA PRO A 76 -25.95 1.16 7.50
C PRO A 76 -25.11 2.44 7.40
N LEU A 77 -25.78 3.59 7.32
CA LEU A 77 -25.08 4.89 7.31
C LEU A 77 -24.23 5.03 8.58
N PRO A 78 -23.02 5.62 8.48
CA PRO A 78 -22.20 5.89 9.65
C PRO A 78 -22.93 6.86 10.59
N SER A 79 -22.91 6.55 11.89
CA SER A 79 -23.49 7.43 12.92
C SER A 79 -22.46 8.45 13.39
N VAL A 80 -22.86 9.72 13.49
CA VAL A 80 -22.03 10.80 14.04
C VAL A 80 -22.26 11.05 15.54
N THR A 81 -23.18 10.29 16.16
CA THR A 81 -23.61 10.49 17.56
C THR A 81 -22.48 10.43 18.58
N ALA A 82 -21.43 9.64 18.32
CA ALA A 82 -20.25 9.56 19.19
C ALA A 82 -19.44 10.87 19.19
N TYR A 83 -19.34 11.55 18.04
CA TYR A 83 -18.64 12.83 17.92
C TYR A 83 -19.43 13.95 18.59
N ASP A 84 -20.75 13.95 18.46
CA ASP A 84 -21.63 14.95 19.10
C ASP A 84 -21.49 14.98 20.64
N GLN A 85 -21.13 13.85 21.26
CA GLN A 85 -20.88 13.77 22.70
C GLN A 85 -19.65 14.57 23.13
N LEU A 86 -18.65 14.71 22.25
CA LEU A 86 -17.44 15.49 22.54
C LEU A 86 -17.73 16.99 22.54
N LEU A 87 -18.60 17.46 21.64
CA LEU A 87 -19.03 18.86 21.59
C LEU A 87 -19.85 19.27 22.82
N LYS A 88 -20.64 18.34 23.38
CA LYS A 88 -21.45 18.57 24.58
C LYS A 88 -20.62 18.70 25.86
N ARG A 89 -19.46 18.03 25.94
CA ARG A 89 -18.56 18.08 27.09
C ARG A 89 -17.72 19.36 27.19
N ALA A 90 -17.63 20.14 26.10
CA ALA A 90 -16.79 21.33 26.03
C ALA A 90 -17.44 22.62 26.58
N ARG A 91 -18.62 22.56 27.22
CA ARG A 91 -19.10 23.67 28.05
C ARG A 91 -18.77 23.38 29.53
N PRO A 92 -17.64 23.87 30.07
CA PRO A 92 -17.67 24.26 31.47
C PRO A 92 -18.77 25.31 31.58
N SER A 93 -19.76 25.03 32.43
CA SER A 93 -20.70 26.05 32.91
C SER A 93 -19.81 27.19 33.41
N GLY A 94 -19.82 28.32 32.71
CA GLY A 94 -19.32 29.59 33.23
C GLY A 94 -20.28 30.06 34.32
N GLU A 95 -20.51 29.22 35.32
CA GLU A 95 -21.32 29.52 36.49
C GLU A 95 -20.38 30.23 37.46
N ARG A 96 -20.33 31.56 37.30
CA ARG A 96 -19.85 32.45 38.34
C ARG A 96 -20.71 32.16 39.58
N PRO A 97 -20.15 31.70 40.71
CA PRO A 97 -20.95 31.53 41.91
C PRO A 97 -21.50 32.89 42.32
N ALA A 98 -22.82 32.96 42.47
CA ALA A 98 -23.50 34.07 43.11
C ALA A 98 -22.94 34.20 44.54
N GLN A 99 -22.16 35.26 44.79
CA GLN A 99 -21.93 35.72 46.16
C GLN A 99 -23.11 36.59 46.56
N GLY A 100 -24.01 36.00 47.35
CA GLY A 100 -24.97 36.75 48.13
C GLY A 100 -24.25 37.52 49.23
N GLY A 101 -24.50 38.83 49.29
CA GLY A 101 -24.19 39.69 50.43
C GLY A 101 -25.47 40.44 50.79
N THR A 102 -26.02 40.08 51.94
CA THR A 102 -27.24 40.58 52.57
C THR A 102 -27.02 41.92 53.27
N LEU A 103 -28.12 42.71 53.33
CA LEU A 103 -28.43 43.88 54.17
C LEU A 103 -27.77 45.23 53.82
#